data_AF-A0A396FKD1-F1
#
_entry.id   AF-A0A396FKD1-F1
#
_cell.length_a   1.000
_cell.length_b   1.000
_cell.length_c   1.000
_cell.angle_alpha   90.00
_cell.angle_beta   90.00
_cell.angle_gamma   90.00
#
_symmetry.space_group_name_H-M   'P 1'
#
loop_
_entity.id
_entity.type
_entity.pdbx_description
1 polymer ?
#
loop_
_entity_poly.entity_id
_entity_poly.type
_entity_poly.pdbx_seq_one_letter_code
_entity_poly.pdbx_strand_id
1 'polypeptide(L)'
;MFKGRFYSKPIEDDNQLLQAMRYIHDNPVKGGRASLLEYRWSSFHEYMTEPQITDTSTINALLGSTESFYRFSTSGLPNAYYIKTGRSISEQDYREVAEAALYPLRCVQVKSLEKPPRNEARIKLADIGLSLKQIELVTGIPRSTVFKIIKKGRN
;
A
#
# COMPACT_ATOMS: atom_id res chain seq x y z
N MET A 1 7.48 21.27 -17.32
CA MET A 1 7.64 20.28 -18.41
C MET A 1 7.26 18.89 -17.90
N PHE A 2 6.22 18.28 -18.47
CA PHE A 2 5.84 16.89 -18.17
C PHE A 2 6.97 15.95 -18.63
N LYS A 3 7.55 15.16 -17.71
CA LYS A 3 8.68 14.26 -17.99
C LYS A 3 8.27 12.97 -18.72
N GLY A 4 7.38 13.07 -19.71
CA GLY A 4 7.20 12.09 -20.79
C GLY A 4 6.81 10.66 -20.43
N ARG A 5 6.36 10.35 -19.20
CA ARG A 5 5.86 9.01 -18.84
C ARG A 5 4.70 9.13 -17.86
N PHE A 6 3.50 8.85 -18.33
CA PHE A 6 2.35 8.58 -17.48
C PHE A 6 2.38 7.10 -17.09
N TYR A 7 2.18 6.81 -15.81
CA TYR A 7 1.98 5.45 -15.35
C TYR A 7 0.48 5.14 -15.45
N SER A 8 0.14 3.99 -16.03
CA SER A 8 -1.23 3.49 -16.06
C SER A 8 -1.27 2.11 -15.43
N LYS A 9 -2.25 1.89 -14.55
CA LYS A 9 -2.56 0.62 -13.93
C LYS A 9 -4.08 0.53 -13.85
N PRO A 10 -4.69 -0.52 -14.44
CA PRO A 10 -6.14 -0.70 -14.36
C PRO A 10 -6.56 -0.89 -12.89
N ILE A 11 -7.74 -0.36 -12.57
CA ILE A 11 -8.43 -0.66 -11.32
C ILE A 11 -9.36 -1.84 -11.59
N GLU A 12 -9.13 -2.96 -10.91
CA GLU A 12 -9.81 -4.24 -11.15
C GLU A 12 -10.92 -4.53 -10.14
N ASP A 13 -10.87 -3.90 -8.95
CA ASP A 13 -11.83 -4.10 -7.88
C ASP A 13 -11.98 -2.86 -6.97
N ASP A 14 -13.07 -2.84 -6.19
CA ASP A 14 -13.43 -1.73 -5.30
C ASP A 14 -12.41 -1.51 -4.19
N ASN A 15 -11.80 -2.57 -3.65
CA ASN A 15 -10.78 -2.43 -2.62
C ASN A 15 -9.53 -1.76 -3.21
N GLN A 16 -9.11 -2.16 -4.41
CA GLN A 16 -8.01 -1.51 -5.11
C GLN A 16 -8.31 -0.05 -5.40
N LEU A 17 -9.55 0.30 -5.77
CA LEU A 17 -10.00 1.68 -5.95
C LEU A 17 -9.82 2.50 -4.66
N LEU A 18 -10.32 1.99 -3.53
CA LEU A 18 -10.22 2.65 -2.23
C LEU A 18 -8.76 2.84 -1.80
N GLN A 19 -7.91 1.83 -1.99
CA GLN A 19 -6.48 1.92 -1.68
C GLN A 19 -5.76 2.91 -2.61
N ALA A 20 -6.11 2.97 -3.89
CA ALA A 20 -5.56 3.93 -4.85
C ALA A 20 -5.93 5.37 -4.51
N MET A 21 -7.20 5.62 -4.15
CA MET A 21 -7.66 6.91 -3.65
C MET A 21 -6.86 7.33 -2.41
N ARG A 22 -6.74 6.45 -1.41
CA ARG A 22 -5.96 6.74 -0.20
C ARG A 22 -4.49 6.99 -0.51
N TYR A 23 -3.90 6.23 -1.43
CA TYR A 23 -2.52 6.43 -1.88
C TYR A 23 -2.31 7.85 -2.44
N ILE A 24 -3.25 8.34 -3.26
CA ILE A 24 -3.19 9.70 -3.81
C ILE A 24 -3.24 10.74 -2.70
N HIS A 25 -4.16 10.57 -1.74
CA HIS A 25 -4.31 11.48 -0.60
C HIS A 25 -3.12 11.43 0.38
N ASP A 26 -2.45 10.28 0.52
CA ASP A 26 -1.28 10.09 1.37
C ASP A 26 0.02 10.64 0.76
N ASN A 27 0.08 10.86 -0.56
CA ASN A 27 1.31 11.30 -1.26
C ASN A 27 1.94 12.59 -0.69
N PRO A 28 1.18 13.63 -0.29
CA PRO A 28 1.74 14.82 0.37
C PRO A 28 2.40 14.49 1.71
N VAL A 29 1.80 13.60 2.50
CA VAL A 29 2.31 13.15 3.80
C VAL A 29 3.59 12.33 3.60
N LYS A 30 3.55 11.33 2.70
CA LYS A 30 4.70 10.49 2.35
C LYS A 30 5.86 11.30 1.76
N GLY A 31 5.54 12.38 1.04
CA GLY A 31 6.53 13.32 0.50
C GLY A 31 7.06 14.34 1.49
N GLY A 32 6.62 14.31 2.76
CA GLY A 32 7.03 15.26 3.80
C GLY A 32 6.61 16.71 3.53
N ARG A 33 5.54 16.93 2.74
CA ARG A 33 5.13 18.27 2.31
C ARG A 33 4.13 18.93 3.26
N ALA A 34 3.16 18.17 3.75
CA ALA A 34 2.11 18.63 4.65
C ALA A 34 1.41 17.43 5.29
N SER A 35 0.65 17.67 6.36
CA SER A 35 -0.32 16.67 6.83
C SER A 35 -1.47 16.51 5.82
N LEU A 36 -2.20 15.40 5.93
CA LEU A 36 -3.32 15.07 5.05
C LEU A 36 -4.39 16.18 5.05
N LEU A 37 -4.70 16.73 6.23
CA LEU A 37 -5.75 17.75 6.42
C LEU A 37 -5.29 19.15 5.99
N GLU A 38 -4.00 19.44 6.00
CA GLU A 38 -3.49 20.78 5.63
C GLU A 38 -3.21 20.92 4.14
N TYR A 39 -3.16 19.80 3.40
CA TYR A 39 -2.77 19.83 2.00
C TYR A 39 -3.91 20.26 1.08
N ARG A 40 -3.94 21.56 0.76
CA ARG A 40 -4.97 22.20 -0.07
C ARG A 40 -5.06 21.71 -1.51
N TRP A 41 -3.98 21.11 -2.05
CA TRP A 41 -3.95 20.64 -3.44
C TRP A 41 -4.32 19.15 -3.54
N SER A 42 -5.40 18.76 -2.86
CA SER A 42 -5.95 17.40 -2.85
C SER A 42 -7.47 17.44 -2.84
N SER A 43 -8.09 16.45 -3.47
CA SER A 43 -9.54 16.25 -3.44
C SER A 43 -10.07 15.72 -2.10
N PHE A 44 -9.19 15.42 -1.13
CA PHE A 44 -9.58 14.89 0.19
C PHE A 44 -10.73 15.69 0.83
N HIS A 45 -10.65 17.02 0.78
CA HIS A 45 -11.67 17.90 1.38
C HIS A 45 -13.03 17.79 0.68
N GLU A 46 -13.06 17.53 -0.63
CA GLU A 46 -14.31 17.38 -1.38
C GLU A 46 -15.09 16.12 -1.01
N TYR A 47 -14.46 15.13 -0.37
CA TYR A 47 -15.17 13.98 0.22
C TYR A 47 -15.74 14.30 1.61
N MET A 48 -15.27 15.38 2.25
CA MET A 48 -15.71 15.83 3.57
C MET A 48 -16.73 16.97 3.51
N THR A 49 -16.81 17.66 2.37
CA THR A 49 -17.68 18.83 2.14
C THR A 49 -18.44 18.67 0.83
N GLU A 50 -19.17 19.71 0.41
CA GLU A 50 -19.77 19.74 -0.92
C GLU A 50 -18.66 19.68 -2.00
N PRO A 51 -18.67 18.68 -2.90
CA PRO A 51 -17.71 18.59 -4.00
C PRO A 51 -17.92 19.73 -5.00
N GLN A 52 -16.84 20.19 -5.63
CA GLN A 52 -16.84 21.30 -6.60
C GLN A 52 -16.21 20.90 -7.95
N ILE A 53 -15.21 20.02 -7.92
CA ILE A 53 -14.43 19.60 -9.08
C ILE A 53 -14.44 18.07 -9.19
N THR A 54 -14.30 17.37 -8.06
CA THR A 54 -14.16 15.92 -8.02
C THR A 54 -15.54 15.26 -7.95
N ASP A 55 -15.81 14.30 -8.84
CA ASP A 55 -16.94 13.40 -8.64
C ASP A 55 -16.63 12.42 -7.50
N THR A 56 -17.29 12.60 -6.36
CA THR A 56 -17.08 11.79 -5.15
C THR A 56 -18.06 10.63 -5.02
N SER A 57 -19.03 10.52 -5.93
CA SER A 57 -20.19 9.62 -5.81
C SER A 57 -19.80 8.14 -5.67
N THR A 58 -18.83 7.66 -6.46
CA THR A 58 -18.40 6.26 -6.44
C THR A 58 -17.79 5.86 -5.09
N ILE A 59 -16.85 6.65 -4.57
CA ILE A 59 -16.19 6.36 -3.29
C ILE A 59 -17.20 6.50 -2.13
N ASN A 60 -18.07 7.50 -2.19
CA ASN A 60 -19.11 7.72 -1.19
C ASN A 60 -20.10 6.54 -1.16
N ALA A 61 -20.47 5.99 -2.32
CA ALA A 61 -21.32 4.80 -2.40
C ALA A 61 -20.64 3.57 -1.78
N LEU A 62 -19.33 3.40 -1.97
CA LEU A 62 -18.57 2.27 -1.41
C LEU A 62 -18.38 2.36 0.11
N LEU A 63 -18.17 3.58 0.66
CA LEU A 63 -17.91 3.79 2.09
C LEU A 63 -19.18 4.10 2.89
N GLY A 64 -20.25 4.50 2.21
CA GLY A 64 -21.59 4.72 2.77
C GLY A 64 -21.78 6.03 3.54
N SER A 65 -20.70 6.67 4.00
CA SER A 65 -20.79 7.96 4.69
C SER A 65 -19.47 8.75 4.66
N THR A 66 -19.57 10.07 4.87
CA THR A 66 -18.42 10.95 5.07
C THR A 66 -17.57 10.53 6.29
N GLU A 67 -18.19 10.05 7.36
CA GLU A 67 -17.47 9.56 8.55
C GLU A 67 -16.68 8.29 8.25
N SER A 68 -17.27 7.35 7.49
CA SER A 68 -16.58 6.15 7.02
C SER A 68 -15.39 6.50 6.12
N PHE A 69 -15.57 7.48 5.22
CA PHE A 69 -14.47 8.01 4.40
C PHE A 69 -13.35 8.57 5.27
N TYR A 70 -13.68 9.45 6.20
CA TYR A 70 -12.70 10.07 7.09
C TYR A 70 -11.91 9.01 7.86
N ARG A 71 -12.60 8.05 8.48
CA ARG A 71 -11.96 6.94 9.20
C ARG A 71 -11.08 6.09 8.32
N PHE A 72 -11.53 5.74 7.12
CA PHE A 72 -10.75 4.93 6.19
C PHE A 72 -9.46 5.66 5.78
N SER A 73 -9.59 6.92 5.39
CA SER A 73 -8.49 7.75 4.87
C SER A 73 -7.52 8.18 5.97
N THR A 74 -7.97 8.33 7.22
CA THR A 74 -7.11 8.70 8.37
C THR A 74 -6.68 7.52 9.24
N SER A 75 -7.01 6.28 8.86
CA SER A 75 -6.80 5.08 9.68
C SER A 75 -5.34 4.82 10.07
N GLY A 76 -4.37 5.38 9.33
CA GLY A 76 -2.94 5.10 9.51
C GLY A 76 -2.56 3.65 9.18
N LEU A 77 -3.50 2.87 8.62
CA LEU A 77 -3.24 1.50 8.22
C LEU A 77 -2.32 1.45 7.01
N PRO A 78 -1.46 0.42 6.89
CA PRO A 78 -0.62 0.28 5.72
C PRO A 78 -1.43 0.16 4.43
N ASN A 79 -0.93 0.76 3.35
CA ASN A 79 -1.58 0.76 2.03
C ASN A 79 -0.99 -0.30 1.09
N ALA A 80 -1.82 -1.21 0.58
CA ALA A 80 -1.40 -2.25 -0.36
C ALA A 80 -1.23 -1.74 -1.81
N TYR A 81 -1.73 -0.55 -2.12
CA TYR A 81 -1.57 0.08 -3.43
C TYR A 81 -0.24 0.79 -3.56
N TYR A 82 0.37 0.64 -4.73
CA TYR A 82 1.61 1.31 -5.09
C TYR A 82 1.70 1.52 -6.60
N ILE A 83 2.57 2.45 -6.97
CA ILE A 83 2.92 2.78 -8.35
C ILE A 83 4.37 2.37 -8.60
N LYS A 84 4.65 1.72 -9.73
CA LYS A 84 6.03 1.45 -10.16
C LYS A 84 6.58 2.67 -10.89
N THR A 85 7.43 3.44 -10.22
CA THR A 85 8.13 4.57 -10.84
C THR A 85 9.40 4.07 -11.54
N GLY A 86 9.30 3.82 -12.86
CA GLY A 86 10.40 3.26 -13.64
C GLY A 86 10.48 1.73 -13.54
N ARG A 87 11.69 1.17 -13.38
CA ARG A 87 11.90 -0.30 -13.37
C ARG A 87 11.62 -0.97 -12.02
N SER A 88 11.48 -0.20 -10.94
CA SER A 88 11.32 -0.74 -9.58
C SER A 88 10.23 0.00 -8.81
N ILE A 89 9.67 -0.67 -7.82
CA ILE A 89 8.93 -0.06 -6.72
C ILE A 89 9.91 0.77 -5.86
N SER A 90 9.44 1.90 -5.32
CA SER A 90 10.25 2.74 -4.42
C SER A 90 10.52 2.06 -3.08
N GLU A 91 11.51 2.54 -2.32
CA GLU A 91 11.78 1.97 -0.99
C GLU A 91 10.59 2.13 -0.03
N GLN A 92 10.01 3.32 -0.02
CA GLN A 92 8.85 3.61 0.82
C GLN A 92 7.67 2.71 0.45
N ASP A 93 7.39 2.55 -0.85
CA ASP A 93 6.24 1.77 -1.31
C ASP A 93 6.38 0.28 -1.00
N TYR A 94 7.56 -0.34 -1.19
CA TYR A 94 7.67 -1.78 -0.90
C TYR A 94 7.55 -2.08 0.60
N ARG A 95 8.01 -1.17 1.46
CA ARG A 95 7.85 -1.31 2.92
C ARG A 95 6.37 -1.23 3.29
N GLU A 96 5.67 -0.23 2.78
CA GLU A 96 4.25 -0.03 3.00
C GLU A 96 3.41 -1.23 2.55
N VAL A 97 3.65 -1.70 1.32
CA VAL A 97 2.94 -2.84 0.73
C VAL A 97 3.25 -4.14 1.48
N ALA A 98 4.48 -4.32 1.96
CA ALA A 98 4.84 -5.46 2.80
C ALA A 98 4.06 -5.45 4.13
N GLU A 99 4.00 -4.30 4.80
CA GLU A 99 3.24 -4.14 6.05
C GLU A 99 1.74 -4.38 5.80
N ALA A 100 1.19 -3.88 4.69
CA ALA A 100 -0.21 -4.10 4.32
C ALA A 100 -0.51 -5.58 4.08
N ALA A 101 0.42 -6.31 3.46
CA ALA A 101 0.25 -7.74 3.23
C ALA A 101 0.30 -8.56 4.51
N LEU A 102 1.01 -8.13 5.55
CA LEU A 102 1.15 -8.89 6.79
C LEU A 102 0.24 -8.42 7.93
N TYR A 103 -0.43 -7.28 7.77
CA TYR A 103 -1.36 -6.74 8.76
C TYR A 103 -2.36 -7.82 9.25
N PRO A 104 -2.59 -7.95 10.58
CA PRO A 104 -2.16 -7.04 11.66
C PRO A 104 -0.73 -7.25 12.17
N LEU A 105 0.03 -8.20 11.63
CA LEU A 105 1.43 -8.43 12.00
C LEU A 105 2.35 -7.42 11.31
N ARG A 106 3.42 -7.03 12.01
CA ARG A 106 4.49 -6.21 11.46
C ARG A 106 5.56 -7.07 10.80
N CYS A 107 6.14 -6.59 9.70
CA CYS A 107 7.22 -7.29 8.98
C CYS A 107 8.40 -7.65 9.89
N VAL A 108 8.73 -6.77 10.84
CA VAL A 108 9.83 -6.97 11.81
C VAL A 108 9.58 -8.13 12.77
N GLN A 109 8.32 -8.51 13.01
CA GLN A 109 7.95 -9.61 13.90
C GLN A 109 8.09 -10.97 13.21
N VAL A 110 8.20 -11.01 11.87
CA VAL A 110 8.20 -12.28 11.11
C VAL A 110 9.33 -13.22 11.54
N LYS A 111 10.50 -12.67 11.89
CA LYS A 111 11.66 -13.48 12.31
C LYS A 111 11.41 -14.26 13.61
N SER A 112 10.61 -13.71 14.53
CA SER A 112 10.28 -14.32 15.82
C SER A 112 9.08 -15.26 15.78
N LEU A 113 8.35 -15.33 14.66
CA LEU A 113 7.23 -16.25 14.52
C LEU A 113 7.68 -17.71 14.47
N GLU A 114 6.78 -18.61 14.87
CA GLU A 114 6.94 -20.05 14.68
C GLU A 114 7.08 -20.44 13.21
N LYS A 115 7.66 -21.63 12.96
CA LYS A 115 7.99 -22.09 11.59
C LYS A 115 6.83 -21.96 10.59
N PRO A 116 5.60 -22.45 10.88
CA PRO A 116 4.50 -22.36 9.91
C PRO A 116 4.11 -20.92 9.54
N PRO A 117 3.67 -20.03 10.47
CA PRO A 117 3.26 -18.66 10.11
C PRO A 117 4.42 -17.83 9.55
N ARG A 118 5.66 -18.09 9.98
CA ARG A 118 6.85 -17.44 9.40
C ARG A 118 7.05 -17.78 7.93
N ASN A 119 6.78 -19.03 7.54
CA ASN A 119 6.91 -19.45 6.14
C ASN A 119 5.78 -18.89 5.29
N GLU A 120 4.54 -18.88 5.81
CA GLU A 120 3.39 -18.27 5.17
C GLU A 120 3.62 -16.78 4.89
N ALA A 121 4.13 -16.02 5.87
CA ALA A 121 4.47 -14.61 5.68
C ALA A 121 5.47 -14.39 4.53
N ARG A 122 6.48 -15.27 4.40
CA ARG A 122 7.48 -15.18 3.31
C ARG A 122 6.87 -15.47 1.94
N ILE A 123 5.97 -16.44 1.86
CA ILE A 123 5.26 -16.80 0.62
C ILE A 123 4.35 -15.64 0.23
N LYS A 124 3.56 -15.11 1.17
CA LYS A 124 2.65 -13.98 0.93
C LYS A 124 3.38 -12.75 0.40
N LEU A 125 4.53 -12.40 0.99
CA LEU A 125 5.37 -11.29 0.49
C LEU A 125 5.93 -11.56 -0.93
N ALA A 126 6.26 -12.81 -1.25
CA ALA A 126 6.72 -13.16 -2.59
C ALA A 126 5.61 -13.10 -3.64
N ASP A 127 4.39 -13.51 -3.27
CA ASP A 127 3.24 -13.59 -4.18
C ASP A 127 2.70 -12.21 -4.55
N ILE A 128 2.82 -11.22 -3.67
CA ILE A 128 2.55 -9.81 -4.00
C ILE A 128 3.66 -9.16 -4.85
N GLY A 129 4.72 -9.92 -5.19
CA GLY A 129 5.76 -9.51 -6.13
C GLY A 129 7.00 -8.85 -5.52
N LEU A 130 7.22 -8.94 -4.20
CA LEU A 130 8.49 -8.48 -3.61
C LEU A 130 9.63 -9.44 -3.96
N SER A 131 10.78 -8.86 -4.31
CA SER A 131 12.02 -9.60 -4.54
C SER A 131 12.57 -10.19 -3.23
N LEU A 132 13.39 -11.25 -3.34
CA LEU A 132 14.08 -11.85 -2.18
C LEU A 132 14.85 -10.81 -1.35
N LYS A 133 15.46 -9.81 -2.00
CA LYS A 133 16.17 -8.71 -1.34
C LYS A 133 15.22 -7.83 -0.54
N GLN A 134 14.05 -7.48 -1.08
CA GLN A 134 13.05 -6.68 -0.37
C GLN A 134 12.47 -7.44 0.83
N ILE A 135 12.19 -8.74 0.67
CA ILE A 135 11.73 -9.59 1.77
C ILE A 135 12.79 -9.62 2.90
N GLU A 136 14.07 -9.77 2.56
CA GLU A 136 15.17 -9.69 3.53
C GLU A 136 15.20 -8.33 4.25
N LEU A 137 15.07 -7.22 3.51
CA LEU A 137 15.12 -5.87 4.08
C LEU A 137 13.94 -5.55 5.03
N VAL A 138 12.74 -6.08 4.77
CA VAL A 138 11.57 -5.81 5.63
C VAL A 138 11.46 -6.80 6.80
N THR A 139 11.94 -8.03 6.66
CA THR A 139 11.78 -9.08 7.69
C THR A 139 13.06 -9.39 8.48
N GLY A 140 14.24 -8.98 8.01
CA GLY A 140 15.53 -9.34 8.59
C GLY A 140 15.89 -10.83 8.44
N ILE A 141 15.22 -11.54 7.54
CA ILE A 141 15.47 -12.96 7.24
C ILE A 141 16.39 -13.07 6.02
N PRO A 142 17.49 -13.83 6.08
CA PRO A 142 18.41 -13.98 4.95
C PRO A 142 17.72 -14.46 3.67
N ARG A 143 18.00 -13.81 2.53
CA ARG A 143 17.47 -14.19 1.20
C ARG A 143 17.63 -15.66 0.85
N SER A 144 18.71 -16.31 1.29
CA SER A 144 18.96 -17.73 1.06
C SER A 144 17.92 -18.62 1.75
N THR A 145 17.47 -18.22 2.95
CA THR A 145 16.38 -18.89 3.67
C THR A 145 15.04 -18.64 2.99
N VAL A 146 14.77 -17.40 2.59
CA VAL A 146 13.55 -17.01 1.87
C VAL A 146 13.40 -17.83 0.58
N PHE A 147 14.46 -17.90 -0.23
CA PHE A 147 14.47 -18.67 -1.49
C PHE A 147 14.12 -20.14 -1.29
N LYS A 148 14.73 -20.80 -0.29
CA LYS A 148 14.47 -22.22 0.01
C LYS A 148 13.00 -22.47 0.36
N ILE A 149 12.40 -21.58 1.14
CA ILE A 149 10.99 -21.71 1.55
C ILE A 149 10.05 -21.47 0.38
N ILE A 150 10.27 -20.43 -0.42
CA ILE A 150 9.42 -20.14 -1.59
C ILE A 150 9.47 -21.31 -2.59
N LYS A 151 10.67 -21.86 -2.85
CA LYS A 151 10.82 -23.03 -3.73
C LYS A 151 10.08 -24.25 -3.19
N LYS A 152 10.09 -24.47 -1.87
CA LYS A 152 9.41 -25.61 -1.24
C LYS A 152 7.89 -25.45 -1.19
N GLY A 153 7.38 -24.22 -0.99
CA GLY A 153 5.94 -23.97 -0.89
C GLY A 153 5.20 -23.85 -2.23
N ARG A 154 5.93 -23.77 -3.34
CA ARG A 154 5.38 -23.76 -4.71
C ARG A 154 5.41 -25.12 -5.41
N ASN A 155 5.99 -26.12 -4.75
CA ASN A 155 5.99 -27.53 -5.16
C ASN A 155 4.97 -28.30 -4.32
#